data_AF-A0A356WR95-F1
#
_entry.id   AF-A0A356WR95-F1
#
_cell.length_a   1.000
_cell.length_b   1.000
_cell.length_c   1.000
_cell.angle_alpha   90.00
_cell.angle_beta   90.00
_cell.angle_gamma   90.00
#
_symmetry.space_group_name_H-M   'P 1'
#
loop_
_entity.id
_entity.type
_entity.pdbx_description
1 polymer ?
#
loop_
_entity_poly.entity_id
_entity_poly.type
_entity_poly.pdbx_seq_one_letter_code
_entity_poly.pdbx_strand_id
1 'polypeptide(L)'
;QNEGRSNDGLRSKKLSEENSPDRDAPFPTAEKLDAGETILLNAADTAEWKKIPGIGSTFASRIVKYRNLLGGFVSVEQLREVYGIDNEL
;
A
#
# COMPACT_ATOMS: atom_id res chain seq x y z
N GLN A 1 36.49 50.74 -4.61
CA GLN A 1 35.17 51.08 -4.03
C GLN A 1 34.20 50.06 -4.63
N ASN A 2 34.00 48.95 -3.92
CA ASN A 2 32.75 48.58 -3.22
C ASN A 2 31.52 48.70 -4.14
N GLU A 3 30.60 47.76 -4.26
CA GLU A 3 30.29 46.45 -3.64
C GLU A 3 28.97 46.04 -4.33
N GLY A 4 28.63 44.75 -4.44
CA GLY A 4 27.27 44.38 -4.86
C GLY A 4 27.12 42.97 -5.39
N ARG A 5 27.10 42.00 -4.47
CA ARG A 5 26.74 40.60 -4.72
C ARG A 5 25.24 40.44 -5.00
N SER A 6 24.95 39.32 -5.67
CA SER A 6 23.75 38.49 -5.56
C SER A 6 22.55 38.85 -6.42
N ASN A 7 22.17 37.90 -7.29
CA ASN A 7 20.93 37.12 -7.09
C ASN A 7 20.75 36.00 -8.13
N ASP A 8 21.15 34.80 -7.74
CA ASP A 8 20.57 33.52 -8.20
C ASP A 8 19.04 33.58 -8.20
N GLY A 9 18.44 33.24 -9.34
CA GLY A 9 17.00 33.46 -9.52
C GLY A 9 16.36 32.64 -10.63
N LEU A 10 16.71 31.35 -10.79
CA LEU A 10 15.81 30.42 -11.47
C LEU A 10 15.69 29.12 -10.66
N ARG A 11 15.04 29.28 -9.51
CA ARG A 11 14.61 28.20 -8.63
C ARG A 11 13.57 27.36 -9.39
N SER A 12 13.96 26.12 -9.70
CA SER A 12 13.08 25.10 -10.24
C SER A 12 11.75 25.08 -9.51
N LYS A 13 10.70 25.16 -10.33
CA LYS A 13 9.27 25.03 -10.04
C LYS A 13 9.00 24.25 -8.75
N LYS A 14 8.51 25.01 -7.75
CA LYS A 14 7.76 24.55 -6.60
C LYS A 14 6.60 23.68 -7.10
N LEU A 15 6.66 22.37 -6.87
CA LEU A 15 5.46 21.54 -6.84
C LEU A 15 4.79 21.78 -5.48
N SER A 16 3.83 22.71 -5.47
CA SER A 16 2.79 22.83 -4.45
C SER A 16 1.92 21.57 -4.51
N GLU A 17 1.89 20.78 -3.45
CA GLU A 17 0.80 20.74 -2.44
C GLU A 17 -0.46 20.09 -2.99
N GLU A 18 -0.81 18.92 -2.43
CA GLU A 18 -2.16 18.55 -1.94
C GLU A 18 -2.35 17.01 -1.87
N ASN A 19 -1.80 16.36 -0.85
CA ASN A 19 -2.49 15.27 -0.13
C ASN A 19 -1.73 14.92 1.16
N SER A 20 -1.67 15.86 2.11
CA SER A 20 -1.34 15.51 3.49
C SER A 20 -2.68 15.22 4.16
N PRO A 21 -3.06 13.97 4.46
CA PRO A 21 -4.31 13.74 5.17
C PRO A 21 -4.20 14.43 6.53
N ASP A 22 -5.22 15.23 6.84
CA ASP A 22 -5.45 15.83 8.16
C ASP A 22 -5.03 14.85 9.26
N ARG A 23 -4.15 15.30 10.16
CA ARG A 23 -3.60 14.49 11.27
C ARG A 23 -4.70 14.00 12.24
N ASP A 24 -5.91 14.55 12.12
CA ASP A 24 -7.08 14.26 12.95
C ASP A 24 -8.25 13.65 12.18
N ALA A 25 -8.10 13.36 10.88
CA ALA A 25 -9.10 12.57 10.18
C ALA A 25 -9.03 11.13 10.71
N PRO A 26 -10.13 10.53 11.19
CA PRO A 26 -10.15 9.10 11.42
C PRO A 26 -9.76 8.47 10.09
N PHE A 27 -8.62 7.75 10.06
CA PHE A 27 -8.23 6.99 8.88
C PHE A 27 -9.47 6.26 8.40
N PRO A 28 -9.89 6.39 7.14
CA PRO A 28 -11.07 5.69 6.66
C PRO A 28 -10.85 4.23 6.98
N THR A 29 -11.59 3.73 7.97
CA THR A 29 -11.48 2.36 8.43
C THR A 29 -11.93 1.56 7.22
N ALA A 30 -10.96 1.00 6.50
CA ALA A 30 -11.26 0.23 5.30
C ALA A 30 -12.29 -0.81 5.71
N GLU A 31 -13.49 -0.72 5.11
CA GLU A 31 -14.61 -1.61 5.41
C GLU A 31 -14.10 -3.04 5.27
N LYS A 32 -14.10 -3.75 6.39
CA LYS A 32 -13.61 -5.12 6.45
C LYS A 32 -14.68 -6.02 5.86
N LEU A 33 -14.24 -7.09 5.23
CA LEU A 33 -15.15 -8.10 4.69
C LEU A 33 -15.91 -8.77 5.84
N ASP A 34 -17.19 -9.00 5.62
CA ASP A 34 -18.03 -9.78 6.52
C ASP A 34 -17.79 -11.29 6.33
N ALA A 35 -18.24 -12.08 7.32
CA ALA A 35 -18.13 -13.53 7.25
C ALA A 35 -18.92 -14.09 6.05
N GLY A 36 -18.22 -14.72 5.11
CA GLY A 36 -18.79 -15.29 3.88
C GLY A 36 -18.49 -14.49 2.62
N GLU A 37 -17.95 -13.27 2.75
CA GLU A 37 -17.42 -12.53 1.62
C GLU A 37 -16.03 -13.05 1.21
N THR A 38 -15.74 -13.02 -0.09
CA THR A 38 -14.49 -13.54 -0.65
C THR A 38 -13.92 -12.59 -1.69
N ILE A 39 -12.61 -12.69 -1.92
CA ILE A 39 -11.90 -11.95 -2.96
C ILE A 39 -11.22 -12.91 -3.93
N LEU A 40 -10.91 -12.42 -5.13
CA LEU A 40 -10.24 -13.20 -6.16
C LEU A 40 -8.74 -13.29 -5.90
N LEU A 41 -8.26 -14.46 -5.49
CA LEU A 41 -6.84 -14.72 -5.16
C LEU A 41 -5.85 -14.15 -6.21
N ASN A 42 -6.11 -14.38 -7.50
CA ASN A 42 -5.20 -14.01 -8.57
C ASN A 42 -5.44 -12.63 -9.19
N ALA A 43 -6.57 -11.99 -8.90
CA ALA A 43 -6.92 -10.69 -9.48
C ALA A 43 -6.94 -9.55 -8.45
N ALA A 44 -7.12 -9.87 -7.17
CA ALA A 44 -7.34 -8.89 -6.13
C ALA A 44 -6.16 -7.92 -5.98
N ASP A 45 -6.47 -6.65 -5.79
CA ASP A 45 -5.48 -5.62 -5.50
C ASP A 45 -5.16 -5.53 -4.00
N THR A 46 -4.18 -4.69 -3.64
CA THR A 46 -3.78 -4.54 -2.24
C THR A 46 -4.88 -3.93 -1.36
N ALA A 47 -5.83 -3.17 -1.92
CA ALA A 47 -6.94 -2.62 -1.16
C ALA A 47 -7.95 -3.71 -0.81
N GLU A 48 -8.27 -4.60 -1.74
CA GLU A 48 -9.12 -5.78 -1.51
C GLU A 48 -8.51 -6.72 -0.48
N TRP A 49 -7.21 -7.01 -0.57
CA TRP A 49 -6.51 -7.80 0.45
C TRP A 49 -6.61 -7.16 1.84
N LYS A 50 -6.51 -5.82 1.93
CA LYS A 50 -6.65 -5.10 3.19
C LYS A 50 -8.05 -5.15 3.79
N LYS A 51 -9.08 -5.54 3.04
CA LYS A 51 -10.43 -5.75 3.59
C LYS A 51 -10.53 -7.04 4.40
N ILE A 52 -9.62 -7.99 4.20
CA ILE A 52 -9.61 -9.21 5.01
C ILE A 52 -9.20 -8.86 6.47
N PRO A 53 -9.95 -9.32 7.48
CA PRO A 53 -9.54 -9.21 8.88
C PRO A 53 -8.17 -9.85 9.11
N GLY A 54 -7.26 -9.19 9.84
CA GLY A 54 -5.88 -9.65 10.02
C GLY A 54 -4.91 -9.27 8.89
N ILE A 55 -5.40 -8.91 7.69
CA ILE A 55 -4.54 -8.47 6.58
C ILE A 55 -4.45 -6.94 6.55
N GLY A 56 -3.25 -6.44 6.83
CA GLY A 56 -2.88 -5.03 6.69
C GLY A 56 -2.07 -4.74 5.42
N SER A 57 -1.63 -3.48 5.27
CA SER A 57 -0.86 -3.03 4.10
C SER A 57 0.41 -3.87 3.85
N THR A 58 1.08 -4.32 4.91
CA THR A 58 2.29 -5.15 4.82
C THR A 58 1.98 -6.51 4.19
N PHE A 59 1.00 -7.23 4.70
CA PHE A 59 0.61 -8.54 4.18
C PHE A 59 0.06 -8.44 2.77
N ALA A 60 -0.86 -7.49 2.52
CA ALA A 60 -1.39 -7.25 1.17
C ALA A 60 -0.27 -7.02 0.14
N SER A 61 0.73 -6.21 0.48
CA SER A 61 1.88 -5.97 -0.40
C SER A 61 2.69 -7.24 -0.65
N ARG A 62 2.94 -8.07 0.38
CA ARG A 62 3.68 -9.33 0.25
C ARG A 62 2.93 -10.33 -0.61
N ILE A 63 1.62 -10.49 -0.42
CA ILE A 63 0.78 -11.41 -1.20
C ILE A 63 0.84 -11.05 -2.68
N VAL A 64 0.61 -9.77 -3.02
CA VAL A 64 0.64 -9.32 -4.43
C VAL A 64 2.03 -9.50 -5.04
N LYS A 65 3.10 -9.19 -4.31
CA LYS A 65 4.48 -9.43 -4.78
C LYS A 65 4.73 -10.91 -5.04
N TYR A 66 4.36 -11.77 -4.09
CA TYR A 66 4.57 -13.21 -4.20
C TYR A 66 3.73 -13.82 -5.34
N ARG A 67 2.47 -13.41 -5.52
CA ARG A 67 1.66 -13.74 -6.68
C ARG A 67 2.38 -13.43 -7.99
N ASN A 68 2.93 -12.22 -8.11
CA ASN A 68 3.62 -11.78 -9.32
C ASN A 68 4.90 -12.59 -9.57
N LEU A 69 5.61 -13.01 -8.52
CA LEU A 69 6.80 -13.88 -8.64
C LEU A 69 6.43 -15.29 -9.15
N LEU A 70 5.29 -15.83 -8.72
CA LEU A 70 4.79 -17.11 -9.20
C LEU A 70 4.18 -17.05 -10.61
N GLY A 71 3.80 -15.85 -11.06
CA GLY A 71 2.94 -15.68 -12.24
C GLY A 71 1.46 -15.98 -11.97
N GLY A 72 1.07 -16.07 -10.69
CA GLY A 72 -0.25 -16.49 -10.23
C GLY A 72 -0.16 -17.64 -9.23
N PHE A 73 -1.08 -17.67 -8.27
CA PHE A 73 -1.29 -18.79 -7.38
C PHE A 73 -2.03 -19.91 -8.10
N VAL A 74 -1.57 -21.14 -7.88
CA VAL A 74 -2.22 -22.37 -8.33
C VAL A 74 -3.17 -22.91 -7.25
N SER A 75 -2.86 -22.66 -5.98
CA SER A 75 -3.69 -23.03 -4.84
C SER A 75 -3.67 -22.00 -3.72
N VAL A 76 -4.71 -21.98 -2.88
CA VAL A 76 -4.83 -21.07 -1.74
C VAL A 76 -3.77 -21.35 -0.68
N GLU A 77 -3.34 -22.60 -0.54
CA GLU A 77 -2.32 -23.04 0.44
C GLU A 77 -0.98 -22.33 0.24
N GLN A 78 -0.66 -21.91 -0.99
CA GLN A 78 0.57 -21.17 -1.30
C GLN A 78 0.61 -19.78 -0.64
N LEU A 79 -0.52 -19.27 -0.13
CA LEU A 79 -0.50 -18.06 0.71
C LEU A 79 0.31 -18.28 1.99
N ARG A 80 0.40 -19.51 2.51
CA ARG A 80 1.22 -19.82 3.70
C ARG A 80 2.72 -19.71 3.43
N GLU A 81 3.13 -19.77 2.17
CA GLU A 81 4.52 -19.56 1.78
C GLU A 81 4.90 -18.07 1.74
N VAL A 82 3.91 -17.17 1.82
CA VAL A 82 4.15 -15.74 1.94
C VAL A 82 4.69 -15.45 3.35
N TYR A 83 5.88 -14.88 3.41
CA TYR A 83 6.57 -14.56 4.67
C TYR A 83 5.67 -13.81 5.68
N GLY A 84 5.47 -14.44 6.84
CA GLY A 84 4.72 -13.92 7.98
C GLY A 84 3.21 -14.17 7.95
N ILE A 85 2.67 -14.85 6.93
CA ILE A 85 1.26 -15.25 6.88
C ILE A 85 0.99 -16.53 7.69
N ASP A 86 1.96 -17.45 7.74
CA ASP A 86 1.83 -18.74 8.41
C ASP A 86 1.72 -18.66 9.94
N ASN A 87 2.10 -17.52 10.54
CA ASN A 87 2.16 -17.35 11.99
C ASN A 87 1.04 -16.45 12.57
N GLU A 88 0.20 -15.81 11.74
CA GLU A 88 -0.76 -14.77 12.21
C GLU A 88 -2.23 -15.00 11.82
N LEU A 89 -2.57 -16.07 11.09
CA LEU A 89 -3.94 -16.39 10.65
C LEU A 89 -4.35 -17.80 11.09
#